data_AF-A0AAD2YIY4-F1
#
_entry.id   AF-A0AAD2YIY4-F1
#
_cell.length_a   1.000
_cell.length_b   1.000
_cell.length_c   1.000
_cell.angle_alpha   90.00
_cell.angle_beta   90.00
_cell.angle_gamma   90.00
#
_symmetry.space_group_name_H-M   'P 1'
#
loop_
_entity.id
_entity.type
_entity.pdbx_description
1 polymer ?
#
loop_
_entity_poly.entity_id
_entity_poly.type
_entity_poly.pdbx_seq_one_letter_code
_entity_poly.pdbx_strand_id
1 'polypeptide(L)'
;MCGTCGCGEHHHHHDHTHEHSHGHEHHHHPDEGIVINLEQDILQRNNLLAERNRGYFEAKNLFCLNLMSSPGSGKTTLLEETIRRLKAKRPIYVIEGDQQTSNDADRIAALEIPVFQVNTGTGCHLEADMVNHAVKHLNPKEGAILFIENVGNLVCPAMFDLGESKKVVIVSTTEGDDKPLKYPHIFQEADICVINKIDLAPYLNTKVEVLRENALKVNHHLQIFEVSATKGDGMDAWCDWLQTESAKCK
;
A
#
# COMPACT_ATOMS: atom_id res chain seq x y z
N MET A 1 58.53 -2.93 12.79
CA MET A 1 59.76 -3.46 12.15
C MET A 1 59.35 -3.89 10.76
N CYS A 2 59.53 -3.02 9.76
CA CYS A 2 60.68 -3.01 8.84
C CYS A 2 60.81 -4.35 8.10
N GLY A 3 60.77 -4.42 6.77
CA GLY A 3 60.69 -3.35 5.79
C GLY A 3 60.93 -3.89 4.39
N THR A 4 60.74 -3.03 3.39
CA THR A 4 61.49 -3.14 2.14
C THR A 4 61.74 -1.74 1.63
N CYS A 5 63.00 -1.34 1.73
CA CYS A 5 63.58 -0.12 1.19
C CYS A 5 63.94 -0.36 -0.28
N GLY A 6 63.81 0.67 -1.10
CA GLY A 6 64.25 0.68 -2.49
C GLY A 6 64.04 2.07 -3.11
N CYS A 7 64.89 3.03 -2.74
CA CYS A 7 64.95 4.34 -3.38
C CYS A 7 65.63 4.26 -4.75
N GLY A 8 65.13 5.04 -5.71
CA GLY A 8 65.79 5.39 -6.97
C GLY A 8 65.07 6.56 -7.62
N GLU A 9 65.59 7.78 -7.44
CA GLU A 9 65.21 8.95 -8.22
C GLU A 9 65.89 8.90 -9.59
N HIS A 10 65.21 9.32 -10.66
CA HIS A 10 65.76 10.18 -11.71
C HIS A 10 64.61 10.76 -12.56
N HIS A 11 64.68 12.07 -12.76
CA HIS A 11 63.83 12.89 -13.63
C HIS A 11 63.86 12.42 -15.09
N HIS A 12 62.80 12.71 -15.86
CA HIS A 12 62.84 13.63 -17.01
C HIS A 12 61.44 13.75 -17.65
N HIS A 13 60.97 15.00 -17.73
CA HIS A 13 59.82 15.42 -18.51
C HIS A 13 60.03 15.08 -19.99
N HIS A 14 59.10 14.35 -20.60
CA HIS A 14 58.87 14.44 -22.03
C HIS A 14 57.37 14.53 -22.32
N ASP A 15 57.04 15.66 -22.94
CA ASP A 15 55.75 16.05 -23.47
C ASP A 15 55.44 15.17 -24.69
N HIS A 16 54.34 14.43 -24.65
CA HIS A 16 53.83 13.69 -25.79
C HIS A 16 52.33 13.95 -25.94
N THR A 17 52.02 14.79 -26.91
CA THR A 17 50.70 14.96 -27.50
C THR A 17 50.33 13.70 -28.27
N HIS A 18 49.38 12.93 -27.74
CA HIS A 18 48.70 11.87 -28.48
C HIS A 18 47.19 12.10 -28.41
N GLU A 19 46.64 12.61 -29.51
CA GLU A 19 45.22 12.50 -29.82
C GLU A 19 44.87 11.02 -30.01
N HIS A 20 44.20 10.44 -29.03
CA HIS A 20 43.50 9.17 -29.22
C HIS A 20 42.00 9.45 -29.36
N SER A 21 41.54 9.42 -30.61
CA SER A 21 40.14 9.21 -30.93
C SER A 21 39.76 7.79 -30.51
N HIS A 22 39.17 7.66 -29.33
CA HIS A 22 38.44 6.46 -28.95
C HIS A 22 36.99 6.61 -29.45
N GLY A 23 36.70 5.98 -30.58
CA GLY A 23 35.33 5.67 -30.96
C GLY A 23 34.75 4.73 -29.91
N HIS A 24 33.96 5.26 -28.99
CA HIS A 24 33.13 4.46 -28.12
C HIS A 24 31.98 3.90 -28.96
N GLU A 25 32.09 2.64 -29.38
CA GLU A 25 30.92 1.88 -29.80
C GLU A 25 30.00 1.73 -28.59
N HIS A 26 28.89 2.46 -28.63
CA HIS A 26 27.79 2.28 -27.70
C HIS A 26 27.16 0.92 -27.97
N HIS A 27 27.52 -0.08 -27.17
CA HIS A 27 26.71 -1.28 -27.01
C HIS A 27 25.36 -0.87 -26.41
N HIS A 28 24.37 -0.68 -27.29
CA HIS A 28 22.98 -0.55 -26.88
C HIS A 28 22.56 -1.86 -26.21
N HIS A 29 22.25 -1.79 -24.91
CA HIS A 29 21.65 -2.88 -24.15
C HIS A 29 20.28 -3.23 -24.76
N PRO A 30 20.07 -4.46 -25.26
CA PRO A 30 18.76 -4.89 -25.75
C PRO A 30 17.76 -5.23 -24.62
N ASP A 31 18.20 -5.14 -23.36
CA ASP A 31 17.47 -5.62 -22.19
C ASP A 31 16.41 -4.63 -21.67
N GLU A 32 16.64 -3.32 -21.81
CA GLU A 32 15.71 -2.30 -21.31
C GLU A 32 14.33 -2.38 -21.98
N GLY A 33 14.29 -2.69 -23.28
CA GLY A 33 13.04 -2.85 -24.02
C GLY A 33 12.24 -4.09 -23.60
N ILE A 34 12.90 -5.19 -23.22
CA ILE A 34 12.21 -6.43 -22.83
C ILE A 34 11.61 -6.29 -21.43
N VAL A 35 12.34 -5.68 -20.49
CA VAL A 35 11.88 -5.47 -19.11
C VAL A 35 10.65 -4.56 -19.07
N ILE A 36 10.67 -3.44 -19.80
CA ILE A 36 9.54 -2.49 -19.84
C ILE A 36 8.28 -3.15 -20.43
N ASN A 37 8.43 -3.95 -21.50
CA ASN A 37 7.30 -4.67 -22.10
C ASN A 37 6.70 -5.71 -21.14
N LEU A 38 7.55 -6.48 -20.44
CA LEU A 38 7.08 -7.49 -19.48
C LEU A 38 6.33 -6.86 -18.30
N GLU A 39 6.85 -5.78 -17.73
CA GLU A 39 6.17 -5.05 -16.64
C GLU A 39 4.80 -4.52 -17.09
N GLN A 40 4.73 -3.94 -18.29
CA GLN A 40 3.47 -3.47 -18.87
C GLN A 40 2.48 -4.62 -19.08
N ASP A 41 2.93 -5.76 -19.60
CA ASP A 41 2.08 -6.93 -19.82
C ASP A 41 1.52 -7.49 -18.50
N ILE A 42 2.32 -7.52 -17.44
CA ILE A 42 1.88 -7.97 -16.10
C ILE A 42 0.81 -7.02 -15.56
N LEU A 43 1.05 -5.71 -15.60
CA LEU A 43 0.09 -4.72 -15.10
C LEU A 43 -1.19 -4.70 -15.94
N GLN A 44 -1.09 -4.79 -17.27
CA GLN A 44 -2.27 -4.89 -18.13
C GLN A 44 -3.10 -6.14 -17.84
N ARG A 45 -2.45 -7.29 -17.64
CA ARG A 45 -3.13 -8.52 -17.24
C ARG A 45 -3.83 -8.37 -15.89
N ASN A 46 -3.16 -7.75 -14.91
CA ASN A 46 -3.78 -7.47 -13.62
C ASN A 46 -5.02 -6.57 -13.78
N ASN A 47 -4.93 -5.50 -14.57
CA ASN A 47 -6.03 -4.56 -14.78
C ASN A 47 -7.25 -5.23 -15.43
N LEU A 48 -7.07 -6.15 -16.38
CA LEU A 48 -8.18 -6.92 -16.95
C LEU A 48 -8.91 -7.76 -15.88
N LEU A 49 -8.16 -8.31 -14.92
CA LEU A 49 -8.74 -9.07 -13.81
C LEU A 49 -9.37 -8.16 -12.75
N ALA A 50 -8.81 -6.97 -12.54
CA ALA A 50 -9.37 -5.94 -11.67
C ALA A 50 -10.73 -5.46 -12.19
N GLU A 51 -10.88 -5.21 -13.50
CA GLU A 51 -12.17 -4.89 -14.12
C GLU A 51 -13.20 -6.01 -13.90
N ARG A 52 -12.77 -7.28 -14.02
CA ARG A 52 -13.64 -8.42 -13.73
C ARG A 52 -14.10 -8.44 -12.26
N ASN A 53 -13.19 -8.15 -11.33
CA ASN A 53 -13.52 -8.07 -9.91
C ASN A 53 -14.49 -6.93 -9.63
N ARG A 54 -14.22 -5.75 -10.18
CA ARG A 54 -15.07 -4.56 -10.06
C ARG A 54 -16.48 -4.83 -10.55
N GLY A 55 -16.63 -5.42 -11.73
CA GLY A 55 -17.95 -5.79 -12.26
C GLY A 55 -18.69 -6.78 -11.35
N TYR A 56 -18.00 -7.71 -10.71
CA TYR A 56 -18.60 -8.60 -9.71
C TYR A 56 -19.00 -7.85 -8.42
N PHE A 57 -18.15 -6.93 -7.93
CA PHE A 57 -18.46 -6.12 -6.75
C PHE A 57 -19.67 -5.23 -6.98
N GLU A 58 -19.72 -4.54 -8.11
CA GLU A 58 -20.84 -3.70 -8.53
C GLU A 58 -22.12 -4.53 -8.68
N ALA A 59 -22.07 -5.67 -9.37
CA ALA A 59 -23.24 -6.54 -9.55
C ALA A 59 -23.79 -7.10 -8.22
N LYS A 60 -22.96 -7.22 -7.19
CA LYS A 60 -23.36 -7.62 -5.83
C LYS A 60 -23.52 -6.45 -4.87
N ASN A 61 -23.48 -5.20 -5.35
CA ASN A 61 -23.59 -4.01 -4.51
C ASN A 61 -22.58 -4.01 -3.34
N LEU A 62 -21.39 -4.58 -3.53
CA LEU A 62 -20.35 -4.63 -2.51
C LEU A 62 -19.62 -3.29 -2.45
N PHE A 63 -19.48 -2.76 -1.24
CA PHE A 63 -18.57 -1.64 -1.02
C PHE A 63 -17.19 -2.21 -0.68
N CYS A 64 -16.30 -2.24 -1.68
CA CYS A 64 -14.99 -2.86 -1.56
C CYS A 64 -13.91 -1.80 -1.28
N LEU A 65 -13.10 -2.01 -0.24
CA LEU A 65 -12.04 -1.10 0.20
C LEU A 65 -10.70 -1.83 0.24
N ASN A 66 -9.67 -1.26 -0.39
CA ASN A 66 -8.29 -1.75 -0.34
C ASN A 66 -7.50 -0.93 0.69
N LEU A 67 -7.13 -1.55 1.81
CA LEU A 67 -6.38 -0.93 2.91
C LEU A 67 -4.88 -1.16 2.69
N MET A 68 -4.15 -0.09 2.40
CA MET A 68 -2.70 -0.12 2.15
C MET A 68 -1.96 0.70 3.20
N SER A 69 -0.77 0.27 3.63
CA SER A 69 0.01 0.98 4.66
C SER A 69 1.45 0.50 4.73
N SER A 70 2.29 1.17 5.53
CA SER A 70 3.53 0.53 6.03
C SER A 70 3.22 -0.62 6.99
N PRO A 71 4.16 -1.56 7.22
CA PRO A 71 4.06 -2.48 8.35
C PRO A 71 3.89 -1.73 9.67
N GLY A 72 2.96 -2.18 10.51
CA GLY A 72 2.76 -1.59 11.84
C GLY A 72 2.01 -0.26 11.88
N SER A 73 1.49 0.28 10.77
CA SER A 73 0.64 1.49 10.77
C SER A 73 -0.72 1.28 11.48
N GLY A 74 -1.11 0.02 11.71
CA GLY A 74 -2.28 -0.36 12.49
C GLY A 74 -3.52 -0.71 11.66
N LYS A 75 -3.36 -1.26 10.45
CA LYS A 75 -4.48 -1.70 9.58
C LYS A 75 -5.42 -2.67 10.28
N THR A 76 -4.89 -3.78 10.77
CA THR A 76 -5.69 -4.80 11.45
C THR A 76 -6.41 -4.24 12.69
N THR A 77 -5.76 -3.37 13.47
CA THR A 77 -6.41 -2.76 14.64
C THR A 77 -7.50 -1.77 14.24
N LEU A 78 -7.30 -0.97 13.18
CA LEU A 78 -8.34 -0.13 12.60
C LEU A 78 -9.52 -0.99 12.13
N LEU A 79 -9.24 -2.12 11.49
CA LEU A 79 -10.23 -3.03 10.95
C LEU A 79 -11.01 -3.74 12.05
N GLU A 80 -10.34 -4.25 13.09
CA GLU A 80 -10.97 -4.86 14.28
C GLU A 80 -11.99 -3.91 14.91
N GLU A 81 -11.58 -2.65 15.11
CA GLU A 81 -12.41 -1.62 15.73
C GLU A 81 -13.55 -1.14 14.82
N THR A 82 -13.33 -1.14 13.51
CA THR A 82 -14.37 -0.90 12.52
C THR A 82 -15.42 -2.02 12.55
N ILE A 83 -14.98 -3.28 12.57
CA ILE A 83 -15.85 -4.47 12.63
C ILE A 83 -16.68 -4.47 13.91
N ARG A 84 -16.07 -4.21 15.08
CA ARG A 84 -16.80 -4.15 16.36
C ARG A 84 -17.95 -3.15 16.32
N ARG A 85 -17.74 -1.97 15.70
CA ARG A 85 -18.76 -0.92 15.58
C ARG A 85 -19.82 -1.20 14.53
N LEU A 86 -19.49 -1.89 13.44
CA LEU A 86 -20.34 -1.96 12.25
C LEU A 86 -20.95 -3.34 11.96
N LYS A 87 -20.40 -4.46 12.46
CA LYS A 87 -20.83 -5.82 12.08
C LYS A 87 -22.30 -6.13 12.38
N ALA A 88 -22.89 -5.46 13.38
CA ALA A 88 -24.31 -5.60 13.72
C ALA A 88 -25.24 -4.84 12.76
N LYS A 89 -24.72 -3.84 12.05
CA LYS A 89 -25.49 -2.98 11.14
C LYS A 89 -25.42 -3.47 9.69
N ARG A 90 -24.31 -4.09 9.29
CA ARG A 90 -24.07 -4.52 7.92
C ARG A 90 -23.16 -5.75 7.88
N PRO A 91 -23.37 -6.69 6.94
CA PRO A 91 -22.43 -7.79 6.74
C PRO A 91 -21.05 -7.26 6.33
N ILE A 92 -20.01 -7.77 6.98
CA ILE A 92 -18.62 -7.43 6.72
C ILE A 92 -17.85 -8.71 6.41
N TYR A 93 -17.01 -8.63 5.37
CA TYR A 93 -16.11 -9.69 4.93
C TYR A 93 -14.70 -9.11 4.82
N VAL A 94 -13.70 -9.94 5.08
CA VAL A 94 -12.30 -9.53 5.03
C VAL A 94 -11.47 -10.49 4.19
N ILE A 95 -10.61 -9.93 3.36
CA ILE A 95 -9.51 -10.63 2.71
C ILE A 95 -8.23 -10.10 3.35
N GLU A 96 -7.49 -10.97 4.01
CA GLU A 96 -6.23 -10.64 4.66
C GLU A 96 -5.06 -11.04 3.78
N GLY A 97 -4.22 -10.09 3.39
CA GLY A 97 -3.00 -10.32 2.62
C GLY A 97 -1.75 -10.19 3.48
N ASP A 98 -1.06 -11.30 3.72
CA ASP A 98 0.23 -11.31 4.43
C ASP A 98 1.21 -12.26 3.74
N GLN A 99 2.50 -12.12 4.01
CA GLN A 99 3.54 -12.92 3.37
C GLN A 99 3.51 -14.37 3.83
N GLN A 100 3.34 -14.61 5.13
CA GLN A 100 3.52 -15.97 5.69
C GLN A 100 2.55 -16.36 6.81
N THR A 101 2.10 -15.43 7.65
CA THR A 101 1.36 -15.78 8.86
C THR A 101 -0.14 -15.63 8.69
N SER A 102 -0.92 -16.34 9.51
CA SER A 102 -2.37 -16.15 9.63
C SER A 102 -2.75 -15.22 10.77
N ASN A 103 -1.77 -14.55 11.41
CA ASN A 103 -2.00 -13.85 12.68
C ASN A 103 -3.11 -12.79 12.60
N ASP A 104 -3.12 -12.01 11.51
CA ASP A 104 -4.12 -10.97 11.31
C ASP A 104 -5.48 -11.58 10.92
N ALA A 105 -5.51 -12.62 10.09
CA ALA A 105 -6.75 -13.38 9.83
C ALA A 105 -7.33 -14.04 11.09
N ASP A 106 -6.51 -14.59 11.99
CA ASP A 106 -6.96 -15.22 13.23
C ASP A 106 -7.57 -14.18 14.20
N ARG A 107 -6.96 -13.00 14.26
CA ARG A 107 -7.48 -11.85 15.01
C ARG A 107 -8.83 -11.38 14.48
N ILE A 108 -8.99 -11.30 13.17
CA ILE A 108 -10.25 -10.92 12.53
C ILE A 108 -11.31 -12.03 12.70
N ALA A 109 -10.92 -13.31 12.56
CA ALA A 109 -11.81 -14.45 12.75
C ALA A 109 -12.37 -14.50 14.19
N ALA A 110 -11.59 -14.08 15.19
CA ALA A 110 -12.04 -13.97 16.57
C ALA A 110 -13.17 -12.93 16.79
N LEU A 111 -13.44 -12.06 15.80
CA LEU A 111 -14.60 -11.17 15.78
C LEU A 111 -15.86 -11.81 15.17
N GLU A 112 -15.80 -13.10 14.84
CA GLU A 112 -16.90 -13.92 14.33
C GLU A 112 -17.48 -13.38 13.00
N ILE A 113 -16.59 -12.93 12.11
CA ILE A 113 -16.94 -12.55 10.74
C ILE A 113 -16.18 -13.43 9.73
N PRO A 114 -16.68 -13.60 8.50
CA PRO A 114 -15.97 -14.36 7.48
C PRO A 114 -14.70 -13.63 7.03
N VAL A 115 -13.57 -14.33 7.10
CA VAL A 115 -12.25 -13.85 6.66
C VAL A 115 -11.55 -14.90 5.82
N PHE A 116 -10.78 -14.47 4.82
CA PHE A 116 -9.97 -15.33 3.97
C PHE A 116 -8.52 -14.84 3.95
N GLN A 117 -7.60 -15.69 4.41
CA GLN A 117 -6.16 -15.42 4.36
C GLN A 117 -5.61 -15.71 2.95
N VAL A 118 -4.87 -14.76 2.41
CA VAL A 118 -4.05 -14.88 1.20
C VAL A 118 -2.60 -14.77 1.61
N ASN A 119 -1.88 -15.90 1.52
CA ASN A 119 -0.43 -15.91 1.72
C ASN A 119 0.28 -15.59 0.41
N THR A 120 0.95 -14.44 0.34
CA THR A 120 1.66 -13.97 -0.86
C THR A 120 3.05 -14.58 -1.02
N GLY A 121 3.53 -15.32 -0.01
CA GLY A 121 4.89 -15.87 0.01
C GLY A 121 5.91 -14.74 0.07
N THR A 122 6.65 -14.53 -1.01
CA THR A 122 7.61 -13.41 -1.13
C THR A 122 7.00 -12.16 -1.78
N GLY A 123 5.73 -12.22 -2.21
CA GLY A 123 5.03 -11.09 -2.81
C GLY A 123 4.84 -9.92 -1.84
N CYS A 124 5.08 -8.70 -2.32
CA CYS A 124 4.98 -7.47 -1.55
C CYS A 124 3.62 -6.75 -1.64
N HIS A 125 2.65 -7.35 -2.34
CA HIS A 125 1.32 -6.80 -2.60
C HIS A 125 0.33 -7.94 -2.95
N LEU A 126 -0.96 -7.64 -2.92
CA LEU A 126 -2.01 -8.48 -3.50
C LEU A 126 -2.22 -8.15 -4.98
N GLU A 127 -2.61 -9.15 -5.76
CA GLU A 127 -3.02 -9.02 -7.16
C GLU A 127 -4.52 -9.30 -7.33
N ALA A 128 -5.12 -8.79 -8.42
CA ALA A 128 -6.54 -8.95 -8.69
C ALA A 128 -6.98 -10.43 -8.78
N ASP A 129 -6.14 -11.34 -9.26
CA ASP A 129 -6.49 -12.77 -9.31
C ASP A 129 -6.61 -13.40 -7.91
N MET A 130 -5.72 -13.00 -6.99
CA MET A 130 -5.74 -13.47 -5.61
C MET A 130 -7.04 -13.04 -4.91
N VAL A 131 -7.44 -11.77 -5.13
CA VAL A 131 -8.71 -11.23 -4.63
C VAL A 131 -9.88 -11.96 -5.26
N ASN A 132 -9.84 -12.25 -6.57
CA ASN A 132 -10.91 -12.99 -7.24
C ASN A 132 -11.12 -14.38 -6.61
N HIS A 133 -10.03 -15.09 -6.34
CA HIS A 133 -10.07 -16.40 -5.70
C HIS A 133 -10.67 -16.32 -4.29
N ALA A 134 -10.20 -15.37 -3.47
CA ALA A 134 -10.68 -15.18 -2.11
C ALA A 134 -12.18 -14.84 -2.07
N VAL A 135 -12.64 -13.95 -2.96
CA VAL A 135 -14.06 -13.54 -3.03
C VAL A 135 -14.98 -14.68 -3.44
N LYS A 136 -14.54 -15.56 -4.35
CA LYS A 136 -15.30 -16.78 -4.70
C LYS A 136 -15.47 -17.71 -3.50
N HIS A 137 -14.45 -17.83 -2.66
CA HIS A 137 -14.50 -18.65 -1.46
C HIS A 137 -15.42 -18.02 -0.39
N LEU A 138 -15.25 -16.72 -0.12
CA LEU A 138 -16.05 -16.00 0.86
C LEU A 138 -17.53 -15.91 0.50
N ASN A 139 -17.82 -15.87 -0.81
CA ASN A 139 -19.15 -15.65 -1.38
C ASN A 139 -19.95 -14.55 -0.63
N PRO A 140 -19.47 -13.29 -0.62
CA PRO A 140 -20.11 -12.24 0.15
C PRO A 140 -21.58 -12.07 -0.21
N LYS A 141 -22.40 -11.78 0.82
CA LYS A 141 -23.80 -11.40 0.64
C LYS A 141 -23.89 -10.08 -0.12
N GLU A 142 -24.94 -9.92 -0.91
CA GLU A 142 -25.24 -8.68 -1.60
C GLU A 142 -25.31 -7.50 -0.62
N GLY A 143 -24.78 -6.35 -1.02
CA GLY A 143 -24.80 -5.15 -0.19
C GLY A 143 -23.79 -5.15 0.96
N ALA A 144 -22.88 -6.13 1.07
CA ALA A 144 -21.88 -6.20 2.15
C ALA A 144 -20.74 -5.18 1.98
N ILE A 145 -20.01 -4.92 3.06
CA ILE A 145 -18.71 -4.25 3.00
C ILE A 145 -17.62 -5.34 2.89
N LEU A 146 -16.73 -5.20 1.91
CA LEU A 146 -15.57 -6.07 1.72
C LEU A 146 -14.30 -5.28 1.95
N PHE A 147 -13.56 -5.60 3.01
CA PHE A 147 -12.23 -5.06 3.23
C PHE A 147 -11.18 -6.01 2.64
N ILE A 148 -10.23 -5.43 1.93
CA ILE A 148 -9.00 -6.09 1.51
C ILE A 148 -7.89 -5.45 2.32
N GLU A 149 -7.38 -6.13 3.34
CA GLU A 149 -6.17 -5.70 4.04
C GLU A 149 -4.96 -6.15 3.21
N ASN A 150 -4.29 -5.19 2.58
CA ASN A 150 -3.15 -5.47 1.70
C ASN A 150 -1.88 -5.72 2.52
N VAL A 151 -0.85 -6.23 1.87
CA VAL A 151 0.47 -6.40 2.49
C VAL A 151 0.99 -5.03 2.97
N GLY A 152 1.65 -5.00 4.13
CA GLY A 152 2.28 -3.79 4.65
C GLY A 152 3.43 -3.32 3.75
N ASN A 153 3.14 -2.46 2.77
CA ASN A 153 4.09 -1.83 1.87
C ASN A 153 3.49 -0.53 1.28
N LEU A 154 4.27 0.55 1.23
CA LEU A 154 3.84 1.85 0.66
C LEU A 154 4.24 2.04 -0.82
N VAL A 155 4.84 1.05 -1.45
CA VAL A 155 5.38 1.11 -2.81
C VAL A 155 4.61 0.16 -3.73
N CYS A 156 4.75 -1.15 -3.54
CA CYS A 156 4.19 -2.14 -4.45
C CYS A 156 2.66 -2.04 -4.62
N PRO A 157 1.86 -1.95 -3.53
CA PRO A 157 0.40 -1.97 -3.63
C PRO A 157 -0.19 -0.83 -4.46
N ALA A 158 0.51 0.31 -4.56
CA ALA A 158 0.01 1.47 -5.30
C ALA A 158 -0.12 1.21 -6.81
N MET A 159 0.62 0.25 -7.35
CA MET A 159 0.63 -0.07 -8.79
C MET A 159 -0.47 -1.07 -9.21
N PHE A 160 -1.09 -1.76 -8.25
CA PHE A 160 -1.98 -2.90 -8.53
C PHE A 160 -3.41 -2.57 -8.14
N ASP A 161 -4.25 -2.38 -9.16
CA ASP A 161 -5.70 -2.32 -9.01
C ASP A 161 -6.25 -3.72 -8.68
N LEU A 162 -7.13 -3.82 -7.69
CA LEU A 162 -7.78 -5.07 -7.27
C LEU A 162 -9.26 -5.13 -7.68
N GLY A 163 -9.77 -4.04 -8.26
CA GLY A 163 -11.17 -3.83 -8.58
C GLY A 163 -11.96 -3.13 -7.47
N GLU A 164 -11.30 -2.69 -6.40
CA GLU A 164 -11.91 -2.02 -5.26
C GLU A 164 -12.69 -0.76 -5.64
N SER A 165 -13.67 -0.40 -4.81
CA SER A 165 -14.41 0.86 -4.97
C SER A 165 -13.59 2.06 -4.50
N LYS A 166 -12.74 1.85 -3.47
CA LYS A 166 -11.94 2.90 -2.84
C LYS A 166 -10.60 2.37 -2.33
N LYS A 167 -9.53 3.12 -2.61
CA LYS A 167 -8.19 2.92 -2.04
C LYS A 167 -8.05 3.73 -0.76
N VAL A 168 -7.64 3.07 0.32
CA VAL A 168 -7.40 3.69 1.63
C VAL A 168 -5.92 3.53 1.96
N VAL A 169 -5.19 4.64 2.02
CA VAL A 169 -3.84 4.66 2.59
C VAL A 169 -3.92 4.94 4.09
N ILE A 170 -3.27 4.10 4.89
CA ILE A 170 -3.19 4.25 6.35
C ILE A 170 -1.74 4.58 6.69
N VAL A 171 -1.55 5.70 7.39
CA VAL A 171 -0.23 6.17 7.85
C VAL A 171 -0.34 6.48 9.34
N SER A 172 0.70 6.16 10.11
CA SER A 172 0.71 6.42 11.54
C SER A 172 1.62 7.58 11.92
N THR A 173 1.29 8.28 13.00
CA THR A 173 2.13 9.36 13.57
C THR A 173 3.56 8.89 13.88
N THR A 174 3.74 7.61 14.20
CA THR A 174 5.05 7.00 14.48
C THR A 174 5.98 6.93 13.27
N GLU A 175 5.47 7.14 12.06
CA GLU A 175 6.27 7.08 10.83
C GLU A 175 6.88 8.43 10.45
N GLY A 176 6.40 9.54 11.01
CA GLY A 176 6.84 10.90 10.68
C GLY A 176 5.93 11.62 9.68
N ASP A 177 5.90 12.96 9.75
CA ASP A 177 4.99 13.82 8.97
C ASP A 177 5.42 14.04 7.51
N ASP A 178 6.63 13.62 7.15
CA ASP A 178 7.17 13.71 5.79
C ASP A 178 6.80 12.52 4.88
N LYS A 179 6.11 11.50 5.42
CA LYS A 179 5.83 10.26 4.68
C LYS A 179 5.07 10.44 3.37
N PRO A 180 4.04 11.30 3.28
CA PRO A 180 3.37 11.51 2.01
C PRO A 180 4.30 12.00 0.91
N LEU A 181 5.26 12.88 1.23
CA LEU A 181 6.22 13.40 0.24
C LEU A 181 7.28 12.36 -0.14
N LYS A 182 7.59 11.41 0.75
CA LYS A 182 8.54 10.32 0.48
C LYS A 182 7.96 9.18 -0.34
N TYR A 183 6.65 8.95 -0.24
CA TYR A 183 5.94 7.89 -0.96
C TYR A 183 4.77 8.47 -1.77
N PRO A 184 4.99 9.45 -2.66
CA PRO A 184 3.89 10.23 -3.22
C PRO A 184 2.89 9.39 -4.02
N HIS A 185 3.35 8.35 -4.71
CA HIS A 185 2.50 7.54 -5.59
C HIS A 185 1.31 6.90 -4.85
N ILE A 186 1.52 6.31 -3.68
CA ILE A 186 0.40 5.68 -2.95
C ILE A 186 -0.61 6.67 -2.40
N PHE A 187 -0.16 7.88 -2.04
CA PHE A 187 -1.07 8.96 -1.59
C PHE A 187 -1.79 9.62 -2.76
N GLN A 188 -1.17 9.66 -3.94
CA GLN A 188 -1.78 10.13 -5.18
C GLN A 188 -2.90 9.18 -5.63
N GLU A 189 -2.67 7.87 -5.54
CA GLU A 189 -3.63 6.84 -5.92
C GLU A 189 -4.76 6.63 -4.91
N ALA A 190 -4.58 7.03 -3.66
CA ALA A 190 -5.58 6.83 -2.61
C ALA A 190 -6.76 7.81 -2.75
N ASP A 191 -7.97 7.33 -2.46
CA ASP A 191 -9.15 8.17 -2.26
C ASP A 191 -9.20 8.72 -0.83
N ILE A 192 -8.75 7.91 0.13
CA ILE A 192 -8.83 8.19 1.55
C ILE A 192 -7.45 8.03 2.20
N CYS A 193 -7.10 8.95 3.09
CA CYS A 193 -5.98 8.81 4.01
C CYS A 193 -6.48 8.75 5.45
N VAL A 194 -6.10 7.68 6.15
CA VAL A 194 -6.31 7.54 7.59
C VAL A 194 -5.00 7.80 8.31
N ILE A 195 -4.93 8.89 9.06
CA ILE A 195 -3.81 9.22 9.95
C ILE A 195 -4.10 8.56 11.30
N ASN A 196 -3.46 7.43 11.56
CA ASN A 196 -3.68 6.62 12.76
C ASN A 196 -2.67 6.97 13.89
N LYS A 197 -3.00 6.50 15.10
CA LYS A 197 -2.19 6.68 16.32
C LYS A 197 -2.01 8.15 16.71
N ILE A 198 -3.03 9.00 16.50
CA ILE A 198 -2.98 10.42 16.87
C ILE A 198 -2.79 10.61 18.38
N ASP A 199 -3.19 9.62 19.19
CA ASP A 199 -2.96 9.59 20.64
C ASP A 199 -1.48 9.59 21.02
N LEU A 200 -0.59 9.18 20.10
CA LEU A 200 0.85 9.19 20.32
C LEU A 200 1.53 10.51 19.96
N ALA A 201 0.82 11.43 19.27
CA ALA A 201 1.40 12.70 18.82
C ALA A 201 2.08 13.51 19.94
N PRO A 202 1.56 13.58 21.19
CA PRO A 202 2.22 14.31 22.29
C PRO A 202 3.59 13.76 22.69
N TYR A 203 3.93 12.54 22.29
CA TYR A 203 5.20 11.86 22.61
C TYR A 203 6.18 11.85 21.43
N LEU A 204 5.81 12.44 20.30
CA LEU A 204 6.55 12.39 19.05
C LEU A 204 6.84 13.81 18.55
N ASN A 205 7.85 13.94 17.69
CA ASN A 205 8.10 15.20 16.96
C ASN A 205 7.16 15.37 15.76
N THR A 206 6.44 14.32 15.38
CA THR A 206 5.48 14.32 14.28
C THR A 206 4.33 15.26 14.57
N LYS A 207 4.04 16.17 13.64
CA LYS A 207 2.86 17.03 13.72
C LYS A 207 1.77 16.52 12.78
N VAL A 208 0.62 16.14 13.34
CA VAL A 208 -0.52 15.60 12.58
C VAL A 208 -0.96 16.57 11.47
N GLU A 209 -1.05 17.86 11.77
CA GLU A 209 -1.39 18.89 10.78
C GLU A 209 -0.40 18.97 9.63
N VAL A 210 0.91 18.87 9.90
CA VAL A 210 1.94 18.89 8.83
C VAL A 210 1.83 17.64 7.96
N LEU A 211 1.56 16.49 8.55
CA LEU A 211 1.32 15.25 7.83
C LEU A 211 0.09 15.39 6.91
N ARG A 212 -1.02 15.91 7.45
CA ARG A 212 -2.25 16.21 6.72
C ARG A 212 -2.00 17.14 5.54
N GLU A 213 -1.32 18.27 5.77
CA GLU A 213 -0.95 19.21 4.72
C GLU A 213 -0.08 18.56 3.64
N ASN A 214 0.89 17.75 4.02
CA ASN A 214 1.76 17.04 3.08
C ASN A 214 1.00 16.01 2.25
N ALA A 215 0.05 15.29 2.83
CA ALA A 215 -0.83 14.38 2.10
C ALA A 215 -1.68 15.14 1.07
N LEU A 216 -2.24 16.30 1.48
CA LEU A 216 -3.02 17.14 0.57
C LEU A 216 -2.18 17.81 -0.52
N LYS A 217 -0.89 18.08 -0.30
CA LYS A 217 0.03 18.55 -1.36
C LYS A 217 0.24 17.51 -2.46
N VAL A 218 0.22 16.23 -2.09
CA VAL A 218 0.34 15.12 -3.04
C VAL A 218 -0.99 14.85 -3.74
N ASN A 219 -2.10 14.89 -3.00
CA ASN A 219 -3.44 14.68 -3.53
C ASN A 219 -4.45 15.64 -2.89
N HIS A 220 -4.86 16.67 -3.62
CA HIS A 220 -5.81 17.67 -3.16
C HIS A 220 -7.25 17.16 -3.01
N HIS A 221 -7.57 15.97 -3.55
CA HIS A 221 -8.90 15.35 -3.46
C HIS A 221 -9.03 14.33 -2.33
N LEU A 222 -7.93 14.07 -1.61
CA LEU A 222 -7.85 13.06 -0.57
C LEU A 222 -8.79 13.38 0.59
N GLN A 223 -9.68 12.45 0.92
CA GLN A 223 -10.47 12.55 2.13
C GLN A 223 -9.65 12.06 3.32
N ILE A 224 -9.56 12.84 4.40
CA ILE A 224 -8.67 12.54 5.53
C ILE A 224 -9.46 12.25 6.80
N PHE A 225 -9.09 11.17 7.49
CA PHE A 225 -9.55 10.84 8.84
C PHE A 225 -8.37 10.76 9.80
N GLU A 226 -8.47 11.47 10.91
CA GLU A 226 -7.52 11.38 12.01
C GLU A 226 -8.11 10.47 13.08
N VAL A 227 -7.41 9.39 13.40
CA VAL A 227 -7.93 8.36 14.30
C VAL A 227 -6.89 7.87 15.30
N SER A 228 -7.38 7.46 16.47
CA SER A 228 -6.68 6.52 17.32
C SER A 228 -7.50 5.25 17.36
N ALA A 229 -7.11 4.23 16.60
CA ALA A 229 -7.85 2.97 16.61
C ALA A 229 -7.89 2.36 18.02
N THR A 230 -6.82 2.46 18.80
CA THR A 230 -6.73 1.87 20.15
C THR A 230 -7.49 2.65 21.22
N LYS A 231 -7.66 3.98 21.06
CA LYS A 231 -8.40 4.83 22.01
C LYS A 231 -9.83 5.11 21.58
N GLY A 232 -10.14 4.96 20.30
CA GLY A 232 -11.44 5.22 19.70
C GLY A 232 -11.62 6.63 19.15
N ASP A 233 -10.68 7.55 19.38
CA ASP A 233 -10.76 8.91 18.86
C ASP A 233 -10.87 8.89 17.32
N GLY A 234 -11.80 9.67 16.77
CA GLY A 234 -12.04 9.77 15.33
C GLY A 234 -12.69 8.55 14.66
N MET A 235 -12.79 7.40 15.36
CA MET A 235 -13.33 6.17 14.78
C MET A 235 -14.82 6.27 14.42
N ASP A 236 -15.59 7.08 15.15
CA ASP A 236 -17.01 7.26 14.86
C ASP A 236 -17.21 7.99 13.53
N ALA A 237 -16.44 9.04 13.26
CA ALA A 237 -16.47 9.76 11.98
C ALA A 237 -16.08 8.84 10.81
N TRP A 238 -15.05 8.00 11.00
CA TRP A 238 -14.66 6.97 10.03
C TRP A 238 -15.80 5.96 9.77
N CYS A 239 -16.41 5.43 10.83
CA CYS A 239 -17.47 4.42 10.73
C CYS A 239 -18.78 4.99 10.15
N ASP A 240 -19.11 6.24 10.44
CA ASP A 240 -20.29 6.91 9.89
C ASP A 240 -20.14 7.22 8.41
N TRP A 241 -18.93 7.59 7.98
CA TRP A 241 -18.62 7.72 6.57
C TRP A 241 -18.74 6.37 5.84
N LEU A 242 -18.18 5.29 6.40
CA LEU A 242 -18.30 3.94 5.82
C LEU A 242 -19.77 3.50 5.67
N GLN A 243 -20.62 3.77 6.67
CA GLN A 243 -22.05 3.49 6.59
C GLN A 243 -22.72 4.29 5.48
N THR A 244 -22.37 5.57 5.35
CA THR A 244 -22.93 6.48 4.33
C THR A 244 -22.52 6.06 2.93
N GLU A 245 -21.24 5.80 2.69
CA GLU A 245 -20.75 5.41 1.35
C GLU A 245 -21.23 4.02 0.96
N SER A 246 -21.17 3.05 1.87
CA SER A 246 -21.67 1.70 1.56
C SER A 246 -23.17 1.68 1.25
N ALA A 247 -23.96 2.64 1.75
CA ALA A 247 -25.37 2.77 1.42
C ALA A 247 -25.65 3.32 0.01
N LYS A 248 -24.64 3.87 -0.67
CA LYS A 248 -24.72 4.33 -2.06
C LYS A 248 -24.50 3.21 -3.08
N CYS A 249 -23.80 2.15 -2.69
CA CYS A 249 -23.70 0.91 -3.45
C CYS A 249 -25.04 0.16 -3.37
N LYS A 250 -25.96 0.50 -4.28
CA LYS A 250 -27.31 -0.07 -4.40
C LYS A 250 -27.66 -0.29 -5.86
#